data_AF-A0A359LWG9-F1
#
_entry.id   AF-A0A359LWG9-F1
#
_cell.length_a   1.000
_cell.length_b   1.000
_cell.length_c   1.000
_cell.angle_alpha   90.00
_cell.angle_beta   90.00
_cell.angle_gamma   90.00
#
_symmetry.space_group_name_H-M   'P 1'
#
loop_
_entity.id
_entity.type
_entity.pdbx_description
1 polymer ?
#
loop_
_entity_poly.entity_id
_entity_poly.type
_entity_poly.pdbx_seq_one_letter_code
_entity_poly.pdbx_strand_id
1 'polypeptide(L)'
;AGGLRTAVSISEAEIEVKMLFSDEGSAAIQPVRAGQSRLNELNPGILSTLRARLVAVPDEELKPPARKPSEIVDSIRKRADIARLATIVGGVEVDPQFIPSANKWLVDVRDSNGKVLRSLQLSDEAEK
;
A
#
# COMPACT_ATOMS: atom_id res chain seq x y z
N ALA A 1 23.81 4.60 5.20
CA ALA A 1 22.58 5.09 5.86
C ALA A 1 21.67 5.68 4.79
N GLY A 2 20.50 5.10 4.55
CA GLY A 2 19.56 5.55 3.53
C GLY A 2 18.16 5.09 3.91
N GLY A 3 17.53 5.85 4.82
CA GLY A 3 16.17 5.61 5.26
C GLY A 3 15.16 5.93 4.16
N LEU A 4 14.09 5.14 4.08
CA LEU A 4 12.93 5.38 3.23
C LEU A 4 12.39 6.78 3.55
N ARG A 5 12.42 7.68 2.56
CA ARG A 5 11.76 9.00 2.67
C ARG A 5 10.31 8.83 2.26
N THR A 6 9.47 8.49 3.23
CA THR A 6 8.01 8.62 3.11
C THR A 6 7.66 10.09 3.29
N ALA A 7 7.63 10.86 2.20
CA ALA A 7 6.97 12.16 2.17
C ALA A 7 5.46 11.95 2.00
N VAL A 8 4.83 11.33 2.99
CA VAL A 8 3.36 11.21 3.01
C VAL A 8 2.81 12.51 3.55
N SER A 9 2.35 13.39 2.66
CA SER A 9 1.48 14.51 3.07
C SER A 9 0.08 13.96 3.24
N ILE A 10 -0.29 13.61 4.47
CA ILE A 10 -1.66 13.18 4.80
C ILE A 10 -2.51 14.46 4.90
N SER A 11 -3.26 14.76 3.86
CA SER A 11 -4.35 15.74 3.94
C SER A 11 -5.60 15.02 4.41
N GLU A 12 -5.94 15.17 5.69
CA GLU A 12 -7.18 14.65 6.26
C GLU A 12 -8.31 15.67 6.07
N ALA A 13 -9.38 15.26 5.38
CA ALA A 13 -10.61 16.03 5.28
C ALA A 13 -11.75 15.21 5.90
N GLU A 14 -12.39 15.77 6.93
CA GLU A 14 -13.58 15.20 7.53
C GLU A 14 -14.83 15.84 6.90
N ILE A 15 -15.72 15.01 6.36
CA ILE A 15 -17.02 15.44 5.84
C ILE A 15 -18.11 14.79 6.71
N GLU A 16 -18.88 15.62 7.41
CA GLU A 16 -20.07 15.21 8.16
C GLU A 16 -21.33 15.55 7.34
N VAL A 17 -22.10 14.54 6.95
CA VAL A 17 -23.39 14.72 6.27
C VAL A 17 -24.52 14.23 7.19
N LYS A 18 -25.47 15.12 7.50
CA LYS A 18 -26.68 14.79 8.28
C LYS A 18 -27.83 14.48 7.32
N MET A 19 -28.46 13.32 7.48
CA MET A 19 -29.54 12.83 6.62
C MET A 19 -30.85 12.69 7.38
N LEU A 20 -31.97 12.97 6.70
CA LEU A 20 -33.33 12.66 7.15
C LEU A 20 -33.95 11.62 6.20
N PHE A 21 -34.52 10.57 6.76
CA PHE A 21 -35.31 9.60 6.01
C PHE A 21 -36.78 10.00 6.05
N SER A 22 -37.49 9.93 4.91
CA SER A 22 -38.94 10.05 4.89
C SER A 22 -39.59 8.67 4.98
N ASP A 23 -40.83 8.65 5.51
CA ASP A 23 -41.60 7.44 5.82
C ASP A 23 -41.96 6.60 4.58
N GLU A 24 -41.68 7.13 3.37
CA GLU A 24 -41.97 6.52 2.07
C GLU A 24 -40.80 5.71 1.49
N GLY A 25 -39.73 5.48 2.28
CA GLY A 25 -38.58 4.67 1.85
C GLY A 25 -37.63 5.39 0.89
N SER A 26 -37.75 6.72 0.76
CA SER A 26 -36.81 7.55 0.01
C SER A 26 -35.95 8.40 0.97
N ALA A 27 -34.65 8.50 0.69
CA ALA A 27 -33.72 9.31 1.48
C ALA A 27 -33.41 10.61 0.74
N ALA A 28 -33.79 11.75 1.31
CA ALA A 28 -33.44 13.06 0.78
C ALA A 28 -32.12 13.53 1.42
N ILE A 29 -31.03 13.49 0.64
CA ILE A 29 -29.73 13.99 1.09
C ILE A 29 -29.72 15.52 0.89
N GLN A 30 -29.86 16.29 1.97
CA GLN A 30 -29.66 17.73 1.94
C GLN A 30 -28.38 18.12 2.68
N PRO A 31 -27.43 18.81 2.02
CA PRO A 31 -26.29 19.38 2.72
C PRO A 31 -26.78 20.48 3.67
N VAL A 32 -26.66 20.24 4.98
CA VAL A 32 -26.95 21.26 5.99
C VAL A 32 -25.80 22.27 5.99
N ARG A 33 -25.97 23.38 5.25
CA ARG A 33 -25.08 24.54 5.41
C ARG A 33 -25.30 25.09 6.82
N ALA A 34 -24.25 25.12 7.62
CA ALA A 34 -24.29 25.54 9.02
C ALA A 34 -24.66 27.03 9.16
N GLY A 35 -25.96 27.33 9.14
CA GLY A 35 -26.55 28.44 9.85
C GLY A 35 -27.13 27.89 11.15
N GLN A 36 -26.63 28.36 12.30
CA GLN A 36 -26.98 27.85 13.65
C GLN A 36 -28.50 27.74 13.90
N SER A 37 -29.32 28.55 13.24
CA SER A 37 -30.76 28.61 13.48
C SER A 37 -31.56 27.39 13.00
N ARG A 38 -31.13 26.68 11.93
CA ARG A 38 -31.90 25.52 11.41
C ARG A 38 -31.55 24.19 12.07
N LEU A 39 -30.40 24.10 12.76
CA LEU A 39 -29.99 22.89 13.46
C LEU A 39 -30.79 22.65 14.76
N ASN A 40 -31.30 23.71 15.38
CA ASN A 40 -32.10 23.63 16.61
C ASN A 40 -33.57 23.20 16.36
N GLU A 41 -34.02 23.24 15.11
CA GLU A 41 -35.38 22.80 14.70
C GLU A 41 -35.42 21.32 14.28
N LEU A 42 -34.25 20.67 14.15
CA LEU A 42 -34.16 19.26 13.77
C LEU A 42 -34.24 18.38 15.02
N ASN A 43 -35.19 17.45 15.06
CA ASN A 43 -35.26 16.45 16.13
C ASN A 43 -34.03 15.53 16.06
N PRO A 44 -33.13 15.54 17.06
CA PRO A 44 -31.88 14.79 17.02
C PRO A 44 -32.08 13.27 16.97
N GLY A 45 -33.28 12.76 17.32
CA GLY A 45 -33.61 11.33 17.26
C GLY A 45 -33.81 10.76 15.85
N ILE A 46 -33.79 11.59 14.79
CA ILE A 46 -34.10 11.18 13.39
C ILE A 46 -32.87 11.36 12.48
N LEU A 47 -31.76 11.88 13.00
CA LEU A 47 -30.58 12.21 12.21
C LEU A 47 -29.67 11.00 12.08
N SER A 48 -29.34 10.63 10.84
CA SER A 48 -28.24 9.70 10.56
C SER A 48 -27.01 10.46 10.08
N THR A 49 -25.85 10.08 10.62
CA THR A 49 -24.55 10.71 10.32
C THR A 49 -23.74 9.83 9.39
N LEU A 50 -23.38 10.34 8.21
CA LEU A 50 -22.39 9.71 7.35
C LEU A 50 -21.03 10.38 7.56
N ARG A 51 -20.04 9.58 7.99
CA ARG A 51 -18.65 10.01 8.17
C ARG A 51 -17.79 9.40 7.07
N ALA A 52 -17.24 10.23 6.20
CA ALA A 52 -16.30 9.79 5.18
C ALA A 52 -14.87 10.20 5.56
N ARG A 53 -13.93 9.26 5.49
CA ARG A 53 -12.49 9.54 5.63
C ARG A 53 -11.86 9.46 4.24
N LEU A 54 -11.40 10.59 3.74
CA LEU A 54 -10.74 10.69 2.44
C LEU A 54 -9.23 10.76 2.67
N VAL A 55 -8.49 9.85 2.03
CA VAL A 55 -7.02 9.83 2.04
C VAL A 55 -6.55 10.07 0.61
N ALA A 56 -5.92 11.23 0.38
CA ALA A 56 -5.25 11.49 -0.88
C ALA A 56 -3.88 10.81 -0.85
N VAL A 57 -3.68 9.82 -1.71
CA VAL A 57 -2.36 9.24 -2.00
C VAL A 57 -1.91 9.87 -3.32
N PRO A 58 -0.69 10.45 -3.40
CA PRO A 58 -0.17 10.94 -4.67
C PRO A 58 -0.23 9.82 -5.71
N ASP A 59 -0.73 10.15 -6.90
CA ASP A 59 -0.78 9.23 -8.04
C ASP A 59 0.65 9.07 -8.59
N GLU A 60 1.45 8.24 -7.93
CA GLU A 60 2.77 7.85 -8.43
C GLU A 60 2.56 6.89 -9.60
N GLU A 61 2.97 7.32 -10.80
CA GLU A 61 3.02 6.46 -11.98
C GLU A 61 3.88 5.22 -11.66
N LEU A 62 3.22 4.09 -11.42
CA LEU A 62 3.87 2.82 -11.10
C LEU A 62 4.59 2.30 -12.35
N LYS A 63 5.88 2.63 -12.45
CA LYS A 63 6.72 2.13 -13.53
C LYS A 63 6.90 0.61 -13.39
N PRO A 64 6.71 -0.18 -14.46
CA PRO A 64 7.06 -1.59 -14.42
C PRO A 64 8.57 -1.76 -14.25
N PRO A 65 9.04 -2.89 -13.69
CA PRO A 65 10.46 -3.14 -13.57
C PRO A 65 11.13 -3.27 -14.95
N ALA A 66 12.35 -2.79 -15.05
CA ALA A 66 13.22 -2.92 -16.21
C ALA A 66 13.69 -4.37 -16.43
N ARG A 67 13.89 -5.14 -15.34
CA ARG A 67 14.29 -6.55 -15.39
C ARG A 67 13.12 -7.48 -15.13
N LYS A 68 13.20 -8.71 -15.62
CA LYS A 68 12.20 -9.75 -15.33
C LYS A 68 12.51 -10.44 -14.00
N PRO A 69 11.48 -10.90 -13.26
CA PRO A 69 11.68 -11.68 -12.03
C PRO A 69 12.65 -12.87 -12.20
N SER A 70 12.60 -13.56 -13.34
CA SER A 70 13.50 -14.68 -13.64
C SER A 70 14.98 -14.27 -13.72
N GLU A 71 15.27 -13.09 -14.27
CA GLU A 71 16.64 -12.56 -14.35
C GLU A 71 17.18 -12.24 -12.96
N ILE A 72 16.31 -11.73 -12.07
CA ILE A 72 16.65 -11.51 -10.66
C ILE A 72 16.95 -12.84 -9.97
N VAL A 73 16.09 -13.84 -10.13
CA VAL A 73 16.31 -15.19 -9.56
C VAL A 73 17.66 -15.76 -10.02
N ASP A 74 17.95 -15.70 -11.32
CA ASP A 74 19.19 -16.22 -11.88
C ASP A 74 20.42 -15.47 -11.36
N SER A 75 20.35 -14.13 -11.27
CA SER A 75 21.43 -13.31 -10.71
C SER A 75 21.71 -13.67 -9.25
N ILE A 76 20.66 -13.88 -8.45
CA ILE A 76 20.76 -14.20 -7.03
C ILE A 76 21.33 -15.60 -6.82
N ARG A 77 20.91 -16.59 -7.61
CA ARG A 77 21.43 -17.97 -7.56
C ARG A 77 22.92 -18.06 -7.91
N LYS A 78 23.41 -17.18 -8.78
CA LYS A 78 24.83 -17.11 -9.16
C LYS A 78 25.73 -16.49 -8.07
N ARG A 79 25.16 -15.83 -7.05
CA ARG A 79 25.97 -15.24 -5.97
C ARG A 79 26.60 -16.34 -5.12
N ALA A 80 27.90 -16.23 -4.88
CA ALA A 80 28.69 -17.26 -4.19
C ALA A 80 28.17 -17.56 -2.77
N ASP A 81 27.65 -16.57 -2.06
CA ASP A 81 27.04 -16.75 -0.73
C ASP A 81 25.75 -17.56 -0.80
N ILE A 82 24.89 -17.31 -1.79
CA ILE A 82 23.62 -18.02 -1.97
C ILE A 82 23.85 -19.45 -2.46
N ALA A 83 24.76 -19.65 -3.41
CA ALA A 83 25.13 -20.99 -3.87
C ALA A 83 25.66 -21.86 -2.72
N ARG A 84 26.50 -21.28 -1.85
CA ARG A 84 26.99 -21.98 -0.66
C ARG A 84 25.87 -22.32 0.32
N LEU A 85 24.94 -21.40 0.57
CA LEU A 85 23.78 -21.66 1.43
C LEU A 85 22.92 -22.80 0.86
N ALA A 86 22.66 -22.80 -0.45
CA ALA A 86 21.91 -23.85 -1.12
C ALA A 86 22.53 -25.24 -0.90
N THR A 87 23.86 -25.36 -0.98
CA THR A 87 24.56 -26.63 -0.69
C THR A 87 24.38 -27.07 0.77
N ILE A 88 24.36 -26.14 1.73
CA ILE A 88 24.25 -26.45 3.16
C ILE A 88 22.83 -26.91 3.53
N VAL A 89 21.81 -26.25 3.00
CA VAL A 89 20.40 -26.48 3.38
C VAL A 89 19.65 -27.42 2.42
N GLY A 90 20.30 -27.94 1.38
CA GLY A 90 19.69 -28.86 0.42
C GLY A 90 18.81 -28.19 -0.64
N GLY A 91 19.11 -26.93 -0.97
CA GLY A 91 18.35 -26.10 -1.90
C GLY A 91 17.77 -24.85 -1.24
N VAL A 92 17.51 -23.83 -2.05
CA VAL A 92 16.86 -22.59 -1.61
C VAL A 92 15.81 -22.14 -2.60
N GLU A 93 14.74 -21.58 -2.07
CA GLU A 93 13.75 -20.82 -2.84
C GLU A 93 14.17 -19.35 -2.88
N VAL A 94 13.96 -18.69 -4.02
CA VAL A 94 14.28 -17.27 -4.23
C VAL A 94 13.00 -16.57 -4.66
N ASP A 95 12.55 -15.61 -3.85
CA ASP A 95 11.27 -14.92 -3.98
C ASP A 95 11.51 -13.42 -4.22
N PRO A 96 11.55 -12.97 -5.48
CA PRO A 96 11.78 -11.57 -5.83
C PRO A 96 10.47 -10.76 -5.87
N GLN A 97 10.43 -9.67 -5.12
CA GLN A 97 9.34 -8.69 -5.12
C GLN A 97 9.87 -7.34 -5.59
N PHE A 98 9.26 -6.79 -6.64
CA PHE A 98 9.57 -5.44 -7.09
C PHE A 98 8.80 -4.40 -6.27
N ILE A 99 9.50 -3.32 -5.86
CA ILE A 99 8.98 -2.19 -5.11
C ILE A 99 9.05 -0.94 -6.01
N PRO A 100 7.96 -0.59 -6.72
CA PRO A 100 7.97 0.49 -7.71
C PRO A 100 8.39 1.85 -7.15
N SER A 101 7.88 2.21 -5.96
CA SER A 101 8.17 3.48 -5.30
C SER A 101 9.65 3.67 -4.94
N ALA A 102 10.41 2.59 -4.83
CA ALA A 102 11.85 2.62 -4.54
C ALA A 102 12.71 2.29 -5.76
N ASN A 103 12.12 1.89 -6.89
CA ASN A 103 12.80 1.30 -8.04
C ASN A 103 13.80 0.19 -7.65
N LYS A 104 13.37 -0.71 -6.76
CA LYS A 104 14.20 -1.77 -6.17
C LYS A 104 13.50 -3.11 -6.16
N TRP A 105 14.31 -4.16 -6.19
CA TRP A 105 13.90 -5.51 -5.87
C TRP A 105 14.24 -5.83 -4.43
N LEU A 106 13.24 -6.29 -3.68
CA LEU A 106 13.42 -7.03 -2.44
C LEU A 106 13.44 -8.51 -2.77
N VAL A 107 14.47 -9.24 -2.38
CA VAL A 107 14.58 -10.67 -2.67
C VAL A 107 14.82 -11.43 -1.38
N ASP A 108 13.88 -12.30 -1.04
CA ASP A 108 14.04 -13.25 0.04
C ASP A 108 14.58 -14.58 -0.49
N VAL A 109 15.52 -15.15 0.24
CA VAL A 109 16.05 -16.49 0.02
C VAL A 109 15.63 -17.36 1.20
N ARG A 110 14.85 -18.40 0.92
CA ARG A 110 14.25 -19.29 1.93
C ARG A 110 14.78 -20.71 1.83
N ASP A 111 14.81 -21.42 2.96
CA ASP A 111 15.03 -22.87 2.96
C ASP A 111 13.72 -23.63 2.63
N SER A 112 13.79 -24.96 2.59
CA SER A 112 12.64 -25.84 2.33
C SER A 112 11.53 -25.77 3.38
N ASN A 113 11.82 -25.23 4.58
CA ASN A 113 10.83 -25.02 5.63
C ASN A 113 10.22 -23.61 5.57
N GLY A 114 10.56 -22.82 4.56
CA GLY A 114 10.10 -21.44 4.40
C GLY A 114 10.82 -20.43 5.29
N LYS A 115 11.88 -20.81 6.00
CA LYS A 115 12.65 -19.87 6.83
C LYS A 115 13.49 -18.97 5.94
N VAL A 116 13.38 -17.66 6.14
CA VAL A 116 14.24 -16.68 5.45
C VAL A 116 15.68 -16.82 5.96
N LEU A 117 16.58 -17.19 5.06
CA LEU A 117 18.02 -17.27 5.28
C LEU A 117 18.70 -15.93 4.96
N ARG A 118 18.17 -15.20 3.97
CA ARG A 118 18.70 -13.89 3.57
C ARG A 118 17.65 -13.03 2.90
N SER A 119 17.69 -11.73 3.16
CA SER A 119 16.93 -10.72 2.42
C SER A 119 17.90 -9.74 1.77
N LEU A 120 17.67 -9.45 0.49
CA LEU A 120 18.55 -8.63 -0.34
C LEU A 120 17.76 -7.49 -0.96
N GLN A 121 18.41 -6.35 -1.14
CA GLN A 121 17.87 -5.23 -1.90
C GLN A 121 18.77 -4.97 -3.10
N LEU A 122 18.17 -4.92 -4.29
CA LEU A 122 18.87 -4.66 -5.55
C LEU A 122 18.22 -3.45 -6.23
N SER A 123 19.02 -2.55 -6.78
CA SER A 123 18.51 -1.53 -7.69
C SER A 123 18.00 -2.18 -8.97
N ASP A 124 16.90 -1.68 -9.53
CA ASP A 124 16.40 -2.12 -10.83
C ASP A 124 17.03 -1.36 -11.99
N GLU A 125 18.32 -1.61 -12.20
CA GLU A 125 19.09 -1.07 -13.32
C GLU A 125 19.38 -2.23 -14.29
N ALA A 126 19.08 -2.02 -15.58
CA ALA A 126 19.55 -2.92 -16.62
C ALA A 126 21.07 -2.74 -16.74
N GLU A 127 21.83 -3.84 -16.69
CA GLU A 127 23.26 -3.80 -17.06
C GLU A 127 23.36 -3.21 -18.47
N LYS A 128 24.12 -2.13 -18.61
CA LYS A 128 24.47 -1.52 -19.90
C LYS A 128 25.59 -2.29 -20.57
#